data_AF-A0A2A6KJ51-F1
#
_entry.id   AF-A0A2A6KJ51-F1
#
_cell.length_a   1.000
_cell.length_b   1.000
_cell.length_c   1.000
_cell.angle_alpha   90.00
_cell.angle_beta   90.00
_cell.angle_gamma   90.00
#
_symmetry.space_group_name_H-M   'P 1'
#
loop_
_entity.id
_entity.type
_entity.pdbx_description
1 polymer ?
#
loop_
_entity_poly.entity_id
_entity_poly.type
_entity_poly.pdbx_seq_one_letter_code
_entity_poly.pdbx_strand_id
1 'polypeptide(L)'
;MREQPIGEAVEDDELDLTGVMWPPGTEIEVSEVHASLAKAIAGSRGVRFFATRLIDVPSDCHLGNLQMAIDETAGEACGIYLTTHIADLDAETGEPVLVEEATRPFKFPCTGGVEEAISSLCEKMTLAGVIP
;
A
#
# COMPACT_ATOMS: atom_id res chain seq x y z
N MET A 1 -20.09 33.94 -34.26
CA MET A 1 -19.75 32.55 -33.88
C MET A 1 -18.38 32.23 -34.42
N ARG A 2 -17.36 32.25 -33.55
CA ARG A 2 -16.05 31.61 -33.73
C ARG A 2 -15.52 31.35 -32.33
N GLU A 3 -15.89 30.16 -31.86
CA GLU A 3 -15.10 29.21 -31.07
C GLU A 3 -13.96 29.79 -30.23
N GLN A 4 -14.14 29.81 -28.92
CA GLN A 4 -13.05 29.59 -27.97
C GLN A 4 -13.20 28.16 -27.44
N PRO A 5 -12.25 27.24 -27.68
CA PRO A 5 -12.11 26.08 -26.84
C PRO A 5 -11.29 26.50 -25.62
N ILE A 6 -11.92 26.62 -24.46
CA ILE A 6 -11.20 26.53 -23.19
C ILE A 6 -11.26 25.05 -22.79
N GLY A 7 -10.50 24.25 -23.53
CA GLY A 7 -10.14 22.90 -23.10
C GLY A 7 -8.73 23.00 -22.53
N GLU A 8 -8.61 23.68 -21.39
CA GLU A 8 -7.38 23.62 -20.60
C GLU A 8 -7.25 22.17 -20.16
N ALA A 9 -6.21 21.51 -20.68
CA ALA A 9 -5.81 20.20 -20.23
C ALA A 9 -5.57 20.33 -18.72
N VAL A 10 -6.35 19.60 -17.93
CA VAL A 10 -5.96 19.26 -16.57
C VAL A 10 -4.62 18.57 -16.72
N GLU A 11 -3.56 19.31 -16.40
CA GLU A 11 -2.22 18.77 -16.24
C GLU A 11 -2.38 17.60 -15.28
N ASP A 12 -1.88 16.44 -15.71
CA ASP A 12 -1.74 15.26 -14.86
C ASP A 12 -1.11 15.77 -13.57
N ASP A 13 -1.89 15.82 -12.49
CA ASP A 13 -1.40 16.13 -11.15
C ASP A 13 -0.47 14.95 -10.84
N GLU A 14 0.79 15.05 -11.28
CA GLU A 14 1.84 14.07 -11.00
C GLU A 14 1.86 13.96 -9.47
N LEU A 15 1.16 12.96 -8.95
CA LEU A 15 0.98 12.76 -7.52
C LEU A 15 2.36 12.76 -6.89
N ASP A 16 2.62 13.83 -6.13
CA ASP A 16 3.92 14.08 -5.56
C ASP A 16 4.16 13.13 -4.39
N LEU A 17 4.65 11.93 -4.70
CA LEU A 17 5.03 10.93 -3.70
C LEU A 17 6.35 11.30 -2.98
N THR A 18 6.92 12.49 -3.19
CA THR A 18 8.19 12.89 -2.56
C THR A 18 8.15 12.96 -1.03
N GLY A 19 6.96 12.96 -0.43
CA GLY A 19 6.77 12.88 1.02
C GLY A 19 7.04 11.50 1.63
N VAL A 20 7.02 10.42 0.84
CA VAL A 20 7.13 9.05 1.34
C VAL A 20 8.26 8.26 0.67
N MET A 21 8.94 7.42 1.45
CA MET A 21 9.99 6.51 1.00
C MET A 21 9.69 5.09 1.45
N TRP A 22 10.08 4.11 0.64
CA TRP A 22 10.09 2.71 1.00
C TRP A 22 11.47 2.09 0.71
N PRO A 23 11.98 1.19 1.56
CA PRO A 23 13.05 0.29 1.15
C PRO A 23 12.54 -0.73 0.13
N PRO A 24 13.45 -1.42 -0.58
CA PRO A 24 13.08 -2.47 -1.52
C PRO A 24 12.18 -3.53 -0.89
N GLY A 25 11.19 -3.98 -1.66
CA GLY A 25 10.30 -5.05 -1.23
C GLY A 25 11.04 -6.36 -0.96
N THR A 26 10.72 -7.01 0.16
CA THR A 26 11.24 -8.35 0.50
C THR A 26 10.16 -9.38 0.23
N GLU A 27 10.51 -10.48 -0.46
CA GLU A 27 9.58 -11.60 -0.68
C GLU A 27 9.29 -12.31 0.65
N ILE A 28 8.02 -12.63 0.90
CA ILE A 28 7.55 -13.28 2.13
C ILE A 28 6.78 -14.56 1.82
N GLU A 29 6.72 -15.48 2.79
CA GLU A 29 5.93 -16.70 2.66
C GLU A 29 4.44 -16.43 2.88
N VAL A 30 3.58 -17.29 2.30
CA VAL A 30 2.12 -17.18 2.46
C VAL A 30 1.66 -17.25 3.93
N SER A 31 2.44 -17.89 4.80
CA SER A 31 2.18 -17.96 6.26
C SER A 31 2.37 -16.62 6.97
N GLU A 32 3.10 -15.69 6.38
CA GLU A 32 3.39 -14.35 6.92
C GLU A 32 2.41 -13.29 6.38
N VAL A 33 1.59 -13.67 5.40
CA VAL A 33 0.62 -12.77 4.76
C VAL A 33 -0.55 -12.50 5.70
N HIS A 34 -0.86 -11.22 5.90
CA HIS A 34 -1.99 -10.79 6.68
C HIS A 34 -3.30 -11.32 6.10
N ALA A 35 -4.21 -11.75 6.98
CA ALA A 35 -5.42 -12.47 6.59
C ALA A 35 -6.31 -11.69 5.60
N SER A 36 -6.32 -10.34 5.67
CA SER A 36 -7.06 -9.50 4.72
C SER A 36 -6.55 -9.64 3.28
N LEU A 37 -5.22 -9.67 3.09
CA LEU A 37 -4.63 -9.84 1.77
C LEU A 37 -4.82 -11.28 1.28
N ALA A 38 -4.58 -12.28 2.14
CA ALA A 38 -4.79 -13.69 1.81
C ALA A 38 -6.22 -13.97 1.33
N LYS A 39 -7.23 -13.37 1.99
CA LYS A 39 -8.64 -13.45 1.56
C LYS A 39 -8.89 -12.76 0.21
N ALA A 40 -8.23 -11.63 -0.05
CA ALA A 40 -8.45 -10.82 -1.26
C ALA A 40 -7.99 -11.53 -2.54
N ILE A 41 -6.95 -12.36 -2.42
CA ILE A 41 -6.32 -13.13 -3.51
C ILE A 41 -6.73 -14.60 -3.52
N ALA A 42 -7.71 -14.99 -2.70
CA ALA A 42 -8.21 -16.35 -2.67
C ALA A 42 -8.72 -16.76 -4.06
N GLY A 43 -8.04 -17.73 -4.68
CA GLY A 43 -8.34 -18.22 -6.03
C GLY A 43 -7.32 -17.83 -7.11
N SER A 44 -6.46 -16.84 -6.85
CA SER A 44 -5.31 -16.52 -7.72
C SER A 44 -4.27 -17.64 -7.67
N ARG A 45 -3.49 -17.80 -8.75
CA ARG A 45 -2.49 -18.87 -8.88
C ARG A 45 -1.15 -18.28 -9.30
N GLY A 46 -0.05 -18.75 -8.73
CA GLY A 46 1.29 -18.25 -9.06
C GLY A 46 1.56 -16.84 -8.50
N VAL A 47 0.86 -16.46 -7.44
CA VAL A 47 1.05 -15.18 -6.75
C VAL A 47 2.32 -15.23 -5.91
N ARG A 48 3.12 -14.16 -5.99
CA ARG A 48 4.24 -13.92 -5.06
C ARG A 48 3.88 -12.81 -4.10
N PHE A 49 4.34 -12.93 -2.86
CA PHE A 49 4.02 -11.99 -1.79
C PHE A 49 5.24 -11.17 -1.41
N PHE A 50 5.04 -9.89 -1.18
CA PHE A 50 6.11 -8.98 -0.80
C PHE A 50 5.67 -8.11 0.37
N ALA A 51 6.63 -7.74 1.21
CA ALA A 51 6.44 -6.77 2.28
C ALA A 51 7.52 -5.68 2.24
N THR A 52 7.13 -4.48 2.64
CA THR A 52 8.06 -3.37 2.92
C THR A 52 7.46 -2.46 3.98
N ARG A 53 8.17 -1.40 4.36
CA ARG A 53 7.68 -0.35 5.27
C ARG A 53 7.61 0.99 4.57
N LEU A 54 6.69 1.84 5.00
CA LEU A 54 6.62 3.24 4.58
C LEU A 54 7.26 4.13 5.64
N ILE A 55 8.07 5.07 5.14
CA ILE A 55 8.81 6.05 5.92
C ILE A 55 8.38 7.43 5.43
N ASP A 56 7.94 8.28 6.36
CA ASP A 56 7.74 9.70 6.10
C ASP A 56 9.11 10.37 5.97
N VAL A 57 9.42 10.92 4.80
CA VAL A 57 10.75 11.50 4.52
C VAL A 57 11.04 12.73 5.39
N PRO A 58 10.10 13.68 5.60
CA PRO A 58 10.35 14.85 6.43
C PRO A 58 10.70 14.53 7.88
N SER A 59 10.05 13.51 8.47
CA SER A 59 10.21 13.17 9.89
C SER A 59 11.05 11.93 10.16
N ASP A 60 11.44 11.18 9.13
CA ASP A 60 12.08 9.86 9.22
C ASP A 60 11.26 8.86 10.08
N CYS A 61 9.94 9.09 10.19
CA CYS A 61 9.05 8.27 11.00
C CYS A 61 8.53 7.08 10.20
N HIS A 62 8.49 5.92 10.84
CA HIS A 62 7.79 4.77 10.32
C HIS A 62 6.27 5.03 10.33
N LEU A 63 5.66 5.02 9.14
CA LEU A 63 4.23 5.22 8.97
C LEU A 63 3.45 3.91 9.17
N GLY A 64 3.98 2.81 8.63
CA GLY A 64 3.35 1.49 8.67
C GLY A 64 3.97 0.53 7.66
N ASN A 65 3.44 -0.69 7.57
CA ASN A 65 3.94 -1.73 6.67
C ASN A 65 3.03 -1.89 5.45
N LEU A 66 3.61 -2.23 4.32
CA LEU A 66 2.91 -2.69 3.13
C LEU A 66 3.06 -4.19 3.00
N GLN A 67 1.96 -4.84 2.63
CA GLN A 67 2.01 -6.18 2.07
C GLN A 67 1.34 -6.18 0.72
N MET A 68 1.92 -6.92 -0.21
CA MET A 68 1.43 -7.04 -1.57
C MET A 68 1.45 -8.48 -2.06
N ALA A 69 0.57 -8.74 -3.01
CA ALA A 69 0.44 -9.97 -3.74
C ALA A 69 0.47 -9.62 -5.23
N ILE A 70 1.42 -10.16 -5.98
CA ILE A 70 1.59 -9.89 -7.41
C ILE A 70 1.32 -11.17 -8.19
N ASP A 71 0.33 -11.12 -9.09
CA ASP A 71 0.03 -12.14 -10.08
C ASP A 71 0.56 -11.69 -11.44
N GLU A 72 1.81 -12.06 -11.74
CA GLU A 72 2.45 -11.71 -13.02
C GLU A 72 1.75 -12.33 -14.23
N THR A 73 1.00 -13.42 -14.04
CA THR A 73 0.30 -14.08 -15.13
C THR A 73 -0.96 -13.31 -15.51
N ALA A 74 -1.68 -12.80 -14.51
CA ALA A 74 -2.84 -11.94 -14.71
C ALA A 74 -2.46 -10.48 -15.02
N GLY A 75 -1.24 -10.06 -14.69
CA GLY A 75 -0.84 -8.65 -14.75
C GLY A 75 -1.57 -7.82 -13.71
N GLU A 76 -1.82 -8.39 -12.52
CA GLU A 76 -2.56 -7.77 -11.44
C GLU A 76 -1.75 -7.79 -10.15
N ALA A 77 -1.90 -6.75 -9.34
CA ALA A 77 -1.40 -6.69 -7.98
C ALA A 77 -2.54 -6.37 -7.00
N CYS A 78 -2.37 -6.86 -5.79
CA CYS A 78 -3.23 -6.53 -4.66
C CYS A 78 -2.38 -6.14 -3.46
N GLY A 79 -2.66 -4.98 -2.86
CA GLY A 79 -1.90 -4.44 -1.74
C GLY A 79 -2.77 -4.07 -0.56
N ILE A 80 -2.20 -4.15 0.64
CA ILE A 80 -2.77 -3.62 1.88
C ILE A 80 -1.73 -2.80 2.61
N TYR A 81 -2.20 -1.92 3.47
CA TYR A 81 -1.39 -1.16 4.41
C TYR A 81 -1.76 -1.52 5.84
N LEU A 82 -0.74 -1.72 6.66
CA LEU A 82 -0.82 -2.18 8.02
C LEU A 82 -0.28 -1.10 8.95
N THR A 83 -1.14 -0.59 9.83
CA THR A 83 -0.74 0.32 10.90
C THR A 83 -0.88 -0.38 12.24
N THR A 84 0.01 -0.04 13.17
CA THR A 84 -0.08 -0.52 14.55
C THR A 84 -0.42 0.64 15.45
N HIS A 85 -1.45 0.47 16.28
CA HIS A 85 -1.83 1.46 17.28
C HIS A 85 -2.02 0.80 18.65
N ILE A 86 -1.91 1.61 19.71
CA ILE A 86 -2.19 1.16 21.08
C ILE A 86 -3.70 1.16 21.24
N ALA A 87 -4.28 -0.02 21.43
CA ALA A 87 -5.72 -0.15 21.67
C ALA A 87 -6.07 -0.06 23.16
N ASP A 88 -5.18 -0.54 24.03
CA ASP A 88 -5.37 -0.53 25.48
C ASP A 88 -4.04 -0.60 26.22
N LEU A 89 -4.10 -0.54 27.55
CA LEU A 89 -2.99 -0.85 28.45
C LEU A 89 -3.36 -2.11 29.25
N ASP A 90 -2.48 -3.10 29.25
CA ASP A 90 -2.66 -4.30 30.05
C ASP A 90 -2.75 -3.91 31.53
N ALA A 91 -3.83 -4.30 32.19
CA ALA A 91 -4.11 -3.88 33.56
C ALA A 91 -3.18 -4.54 34.60
N GLU A 92 -2.53 -5.65 34.27
CA GLU A 92 -1.64 -6.39 35.17
C GLU A 92 -0.18 -5.96 34.99
N THR A 93 0.28 -5.75 33.75
CA THR A 93 1.68 -5.41 33.44
C THR A 93 1.89 -3.92 33.18
N GLY A 94 0.84 -3.18 32.84
CA GLY A 94 0.91 -1.80 32.39
C GLY A 94 1.49 -1.63 30.98
N GLU A 95 1.68 -2.72 30.23
CA GLU A 95 2.23 -2.69 28.88
C GLU A 95 1.16 -2.32 27.84
N PRO A 96 1.53 -1.61 26.76
CA PRO A 96 0.59 -1.28 25.69
C PRO A 96 0.15 -2.54 24.93
N VAL A 97 -1.16 -2.71 24.80
CA VAL A 97 -1.78 -3.68 23.92
C VAL A 97 -1.80 -3.09 22.51
N LEU A 98 -0.94 -3.61 21.66
CA LEU A 98 -0.83 -3.20 20.26
C LEU A 98 -1.84 -3.97 19.40
N VAL A 99 -2.56 -3.24 18.56
CA VAL A 99 -3.46 -3.80 17.55
C VAL A 99 -2.98 -3.37 16.18
N GLU A 100 -2.91 -4.34 15.28
CA GLU A 100 -2.65 -4.11 13.86
C GLU A 100 -3.99 -3.89 13.13
N GLU A 101 -4.07 -2.82 12.35
CA GLU A 101 -5.20 -2.49 11.51
C GLU A 101 -4.76 -2.53 10.05
N ALA A 102 -5.50 -3.29 9.24
CA ALA A 102 -5.29 -3.37 7.80
C ALA A 102 -6.31 -2.52 7.05
N THR A 103 -5.83 -1.76 6.07
CA THR A 103 -6.73 -1.15 5.08
C THR A 103 -7.48 -2.20 4.28
N ARG A 104 -8.53 -1.76 3.58
CA ARG A 104 -9.16 -2.61 2.56
C ARG A 104 -8.14 -2.91 1.45
N PRO A 105 -8.16 -4.13 0.88
CA PRO A 105 -7.26 -4.47 -0.22
C PRO A 105 -7.48 -3.57 -1.43
N PHE A 106 -6.40 -2.98 -1.94
CA PHE A 106 -6.36 -2.26 -3.20
C PHE A 106 -6.00 -3.24 -4.29
N LYS A 107 -6.86 -3.39 -5.31
CA LYS A 107 -6.59 -4.21 -6.50
C LYS A 107 -6.32 -3.30 -7.68
N PHE A 108 -5.28 -3.62 -8.46
CA PHE A 108 -4.89 -2.79 -9.58
C PHE A 108 -4.10 -3.57 -10.63
N PRO A 109 -4.15 -3.14 -11.90
CA PRO A 109 -3.28 -3.70 -12.92
C PRO A 109 -1.83 -3.38 -12.58
N CYS A 110 -0.94 -4.36 -12.75
CA CYS A 110 0.48 -4.20 -12.53
C CYS A 110 1.24 -5.10 -13.51
N THR A 111 2.01 -4.47 -14.39
CA THR A 111 2.88 -5.16 -15.36
C THR A 111 4.36 -4.97 -15.04
N GLY A 112 4.70 -3.95 -14.26
CA GLY A 112 6.02 -3.84 -13.67
C GLY A 112 6.23 -4.75 -12.48
N GLY A 113 7.49 -4.87 -12.08
CA GLY A 113 7.88 -5.64 -10.89
C GLY A 113 7.43 -4.98 -9.58
N VAL A 114 8.02 -5.46 -8.48
CA VAL A 114 7.66 -5.07 -7.11
C VAL A 114 7.71 -3.56 -6.88
N GLU A 115 8.72 -2.85 -7.41
CA GLU A 115 8.87 -1.41 -7.21
C GLU A 115 7.74 -0.60 -7.87
N GLU A 116 7.31 -1.00 -9.07
CA GLU A 116 6.16 -0.36 -9.73
C GLU A 116 4.88 -0.64 -8.94
N ALA A 117 4.71 -1.88 -8.46
CA ALA A 117 3.57 -2.24 -7.63
C ALA A 117 3.51 -1.45 -6.30
N ILE A 118 4.66 -1.22 -5.64
CA ILE A 118 4.72 -0.39 -4.42
C ILE A 118 4.35 1.05 -4.76
N SER A 119 4.94 1.63 -5.81
CA SER A 119 4.65 3.00 -6.23
C SER A 119 3.15 3.20 -6.53
N SER A 120 2.55 2.30 -7.33
CA SER A 120 1.11 2.35 -7.66
C SER A 120 0.20 2.14 -6.45
N LEU A 121 0.64 1.35 -5.46
CA LEU A 121 -0.09 1.21 -4.21
C LEU A 121 -0.03 2.50 -3.38
N CYS A 122 1.16 3.11 -3.25
CA CYS A 122 1.34 4.41 -2.58
C CYS A 122 0.43 5.47 -3.18
N GLU A 123 0.43 5.61 -4.50
CA GLU A 123 -0.45 6.53 -5.24
C GLU A 123 -1.93 6.33 -4.88
N LYS A 124 -2.39 5.08 -4.85
CA LYS A 124 -3.79 4.75 -4.50
C LYS A 124 -4.12 5.06 -3.06
N MET A 125 -3.18 4.87 -2.15
CA MET A 125 -3.36 5.19 -0.73
C MET A 125 -3.40 6.69 -0.49
N THR A 126 -2.55 7.47 -1.17
CA THR A 126 -2.60 8.95 -1.15
C THR A 126 -3.95 9.43 -1.68
N LEU A 127 -4.40 8.92 -2.84
CA LEU A 127 -5.71 9.25 -3.40
C LEU A 127 -6.88 8.85 -2.50
N ALA A 128 -6.73 7.78 -1.72
CA ALA A 128 -7.72 7.33 -0.76
C ALA A 128 -7.64 8.08 0.59
N GLY A 129 -6.68 8.99 0.77
CA GLY A 129 -6.41 9.69 2.03
C GLY A 129 -5.94 8.79 3.17
N VAL A 130 -5.33 7.64 2.84
CA VAL A 130 -4.77 6.69 3.81
C VAL A 130 -3.41 7.16 4.30
N ILE A 131 -2.59 7.68 3.39
CA ILE A 131 -1.28 8.28 3.67
C ILE A 131 -1.29 9.72 3.12
N PRO A 132 -0.46 10.62 3.67
CA PRO A 132 -0.37 12.00 3.19
C PRO A 132 0.06 12.11 1.73
#